data_AF-A0A2W4PFT5-F1
#
_entry.id   AF-A0A2W4PFT5-F1
#
_cell.length_a   1.000
_cell.length_b   1.000
_cell.length_c   1.000
_cell.angle_alpha   90.00
_cell.angle_beta   90.00
_cell.angle_gamma   90.00
#
_symmetry.space_group_name_H-M   'P 1'
#
loop_
_entity.id
_entity.type
_entity.pdbx_description
1 polymer ?
#
loop_
_entity_poly.entity_id
_entity_poly.type
_entity_poly.pdbx_seq_one_letter_code
_entity_poly.pdbx_strand_id
1 'polypeptide(L)'
;MSHNERPFITVDIERRGYGRRYTSLPVDDLRRDGFAIDFTGAYIRPEHIDIRPGDVVRWRENGRLVQAEVTSVQLEGLVMQVQVTGAHLLPPDAFYP
;
A
#
# COMPACT_ATOMS: atom_id res chain seq x y z
N MET A 1 -14.80 -11.25 -23.23
CA MET A 1 -14.11 -10.01 -22.82
C MET A 1 -12.79 -10.43 -22.20
N SER A 2 -11.67 -9.96 -22.75
CA SER A 2 -10.34 -10.39 -22.32
C SER A 2 -10.07 -9.85 -20.91
N HIS A 3 -9.88 -10.76 -19.94
CA HIS A 3 -9.37 -10.44 -18.62
C HIS A 3 -7.93 -10.01 -18.82
N ASN A 4 -7.70 -8.69 -18.91
CA ASN A 4 -6.36 -8.14 -19.00
C ASN A 4 -5.71 -8.42 -17.65
N GLU A 5 -4.82 -9.42 -17.57
CA GLU A 5 -4.05 -9.77 -16.39
C GLU A 5 -3.12 -8.60 -16.05
N ARG A 6 -3.65 -7.58 -15.37
CA ARG A 6 -2.81 -6.56 -14.74
C ARG A 6 -2.08 -7.28 -13.61
N PRO A 7 -0.74 -7.17 -13.52
CA PRO A 7 -0.01 -7.74 -12.40
C PRO A 7 -0.60 -7.18 -11.10
N PHE A 8 -0.94 -8.07 -10.16
CA PHE A 8 -1.43 -7.69 -8.85
C PHE A 8 -0.31 -6.92 -8.12
N ILE A 9 -0.45 -5.60 -8.04
CA ILE A 9 0.40 -4.76 -7.22
C ILE A 9 -0.11 -4.79 -5.80
N THR A 10 0.81 -4.98 -4.86
CA THR A 10 0.48 -5.15 -3.44
C THR A 10 1.43 -4.34 -2.57
N VAL A 11 0.93 -3.95 -1.41
CA VAL A 11 1.70 -3.26 -0.37
C VAL A 11 1.57 -4.01 0.96
N ASP A 12 2.64 -3.99 1.73
CA ASP A 12 2.64 -4.38 3.14
C ASP A 12 2.54 -3.12 4.00
N ILE A 13 1.73 -3.18 5.05
CA ILE A 13 1.54 -2.07 5.99
C ILE A 13 1.89 -2.53 7.39
N GLU A 14 2.75 -1.77 8.06
CA GLU A 14 3.17 -1.99 9.44
C GLU A 14 2.96 -0.72 10.27
N ARG A 15 2.47 -0.88 11.50
CA ARG A 15 2.33 0.23 12.45
C ARG A 15 3.35 0.07 13.57
N ARG A 16 4.18 1.09 13.78
CA ARG A 16 5.19 1.09 14.86
C ARG A 16 4.51 0.83 16.22
N GLY A 17 5.04 -0.13 16.97
CA GLY A 17 4.48 -0.55 18.27
C GLY A 17 3.26 -1.48 18.22
N TYR A 18 2.67 -1.70 17.03
CA TYR A 18 1.55 -2.62 16.81
C TYR A 18 1.89 -3.80 15.90
N GLY A 19 2.95 -3.65 15.08
CA GLY A 19 3.37 -4.66 14.11
C GLY A 19 2.57 -4.60 12.80
N ARG A 20 2.51 -5.72 12.09
CA ARG A 20 1.92 -5.82 10.76
C ARG A 20 0.40 -5.61 10.80
N ARG A 21 -0.11 -4.73 9.94
CA ARG A 21 -1.54 -4.45 9.76
C ARG A 21 -2.11 -5.17 8.55
N TYR A 22 -1.37 -5.13 7.45
CA TYR A 22 -1.75 -5.76 6.20
C TYR A 22 -0.54 -6.43 5.57
N THR A 23 -0.75 -7.64 5.05
CA THR A 23 0.23 -8.35 4.21
C THR A 23 -0.36 -8.48 2.82
N SER A 24 0.41 -8.12 1.80
CA SER A 24 0.02 -8.20 0.39
C SER A 24 -1.34 -7.53 0.11
N LEU A 25 -1.58 -6.35 0.68
CA LEU A 25 -2.81 -5.59 0.43
C LEU A 25 -2.85 -5.19 -1.05
N PRO A 26 -3.86 -5.61 -1.84
CA PRO A 26 -3.98 -5.22 -3.23
C PRO A 26 -4.28 -3.72 -3.35
N VAL A 27 -3.67 -3.08 -4.34
CA VAL A 27 -3.90 -1.68 -4.70
C VAL A 27 -4.11 -1.54 -6.20
N ASP A 28 -4.73 -0.45 -6.65
CA ASP A 28 -5.08 -0.24 -8.06
C ASP A 28 -4.08 0.66 -8.80
N ASP A 29 -3.48 1.61 -8.09
CA ASP A 29 -2.36 2.43 -8.56
C ASP A 29 -1.28 2.49 -7.46
N LEU A 30 -0.01 2.45 -7.88
CA LEU A 30 1.14 2.50 -6.98
C LEU A 30 2.25 3.31 -7.63
N ARG A 31 2.66 4.36 -6.93
CA ARG A 31 3.71 5.30 -7.32
C ARG A 31 4.66 5.52 -6.15
N ARG A 32 5.75 6.23 -6.38
CA ARG A 32 6.73 6.52 -5.31
C ARG A 32 6.22 7.48 -4.24
N ASP A 33 5.21 8.28 -4.56
CA ASP A 33 4.57 9.26 -3.69
C ASP A 33 3.26 8.75 -3.06
N GLY A 34 2.76 7.58 -3.46
CA GLY A 34 1.54 7.04 -2.87
C GLY A 34 0.95 5.85 -3.60
N PHE A 35 -0.25 5.45 -3.16
CA PHE A 35 -1.06 4.43 -3.81
C PHE A 35 -2.55 4.73 -3.65
N ALA A 36 -3.37 4.06 -4.45
CA ALA A 36 -4.82 4.17 -4.40
C ALA A 36 -5.48 2.79 -4.41
N ILE A 37 -6.63 2.70 -3.74
CA ILE A 37 -7.52 1.53 -3.76
C ILE A 37 -8.92 2.01 -4.19
N ASP A 38 -9.44 1.45 -5.27
CA ASP A 38 -10.80 1.65 -5.75
C ASP A 38 -11.69 0.51 -5.27
N PHE A 39 -12.67 0.84 -4.45
CA PHE A 39 -13.61 -0.11 -3.87
C PHE A 39 -14.84 -0.34 -4.74
N THR A 40 -14.89 0.21 -5.96
CA THR A 40 -16.02 0.06 -6.88
C THR A 40 -16.25 -1.41 -7.23
N GLY A 41 -17.41 -1.93 -6.82
CA GLY A 41 -17.76 -3.34 -7.02
C GLY A 41 -17.02 -4.32 -6.10
N ALA A 42 -16.20 -3.83 -5.17
CA ALA A 42 -15.53 -4.65 -4.17
C ALA A 42 -16.50 -5.04 -3.05
N TYR A 43 -16.33 -6.25 -2.51
CA TYR A 43 -17.06 -6.69 -1.32
C TYR A 43 -16.58 -5.97 -0.05
N ILE A 44 -15.27 -5.70 0.02
CA ILE A 44 -14.68 -4.92 1.11
C ILE A 44 -15.03 -3.45 0.94
N ARG A 45 -15.28 -2.76 2.05
CA ARG A 45 -15.57 -1.33 2.07
C ARG A 45 -14.35 -0.53 2.56
N PRO A 46 -14.19 0.73 2.13
CA PRO A 46 -13.10 1.58 2.59
C PRO A 46 -13.02 1.67 4.12
N GLU A 47 -14.16 1.68 4.82
CA GLU A 47 -14.21 1.77 6.29
C GLU A 47 -13.54 0.58 7.01
N HIS A 48 -13.32 -0.54 6.32
CA HIS A 48 -12.65 -1.72 6.89
C HIS A 48 -11.11 -1.65 6.78
N ILE A 49 -10.58 -0.63 6.10
CA ILE A 49 -9.14 -0.41 5.94
C ILE A 49 -8.67 0.64 6.96
N ASP A 50 -7.80 0.22 7.88
CA ASP A 50 -7.21 0.99 8.97
C ASP A 50 -5.75 1.34 8.69
N ILE A 51 -5.52 2.18 7.68
CA ILE A 51 -4.23 2.80 7.37
C ILE A 51 -4.21 4.21 7.97
N ARG A 52 -3.11 4.59 8.59
CA ARG A 52 -2.97 5.88 9.29
C ARG A 52 -1.64 6.56 8.96
N PRO A 53 -1.58 7.90 9.09
CA PRO A 53 -0.30 8.61 9.11
C PRO A 53 0.67 7.99 10.14
N GLY A 54 1.93 7.85 9.75
CA GLY A 54 2.99 7.20 10.52
C GLY A 54 3.10 5.68 10.32
N ASP A 55 2.16 5.05 9.60
CA ASP A 55 2.32 3.66 9.18
C ASP A 55 3.46 3.54 8.16
N VAL A 56 4.21 2.44 8.24
CA VAL A 56 5.26 2.09 7.29
C VAL A 56 4.64 1.26 6.16
N VAL A 57 4.86 1.72 4.93
CA VAL A 57 4.43 1.03 3.70
C VAL A 57 5.64 0.41 3.03
N ARG A 58 5.50 -0.84 2.57
CA ARG A 58 6.52 -1.51 1.76
C ARG A 58 5.93 -2.13 0.51
N TRP A 59 6.65 -2.07 -0.60
CA TRP A 59 6.24 -2.69 -1.86
C TRP A 59 7.46 -3.14 -2.67
N ARG A 60 7.23 -3.96 -3.69
CA ARG A 60 8.29 -4.38 -4.61
C ARG A 60 8.31 -3.52 -5.86
N GLU A 61 9.48 -2.98 -6.17
CA GLU A 61 9.79 -2.27 -7.42
C GLU A 61 10.99 -2.97 -8.06
N ASN A 62 10.82 -3.55 -9.26
CA ASN A 62 11.88 -4.26 -10.00
C ASN A 62 12.62 -5.32 -9.16
N GLY A 63 11.87 -6.09 -8.36
CA GLY A 63 12.41 -7.15 -7.49
C GLY A 63 13.03 -6.66 -6.17
N ARG A 64 13.19 -5.35 -5.98
CA ARG A 64 13.72 -4.75 -4.75
C ARG A 64 12.60 -4.25 -3.87
N LEU A 65 12.80 -4.28 -2.54
CA LEU A 65 11.82 -3.71 -1.62
C LEU A 65 12.05 -2.21 -1.48
N VAL A 66 10.97 -1.45 -1.55
CA VAL A 66 10.91 -0.03 -1.26
C VAL A 66 10.16 0.17 0.05
N GLN A 67 10.58 1.13 0.85
CA GLN A 67 9.92 1.54 2.08
C GLN A 67 9.61 3.04 2.06
N ALA A 68 8.44 3.41 2.55
CA ALA A 68 8.02 4.79 2.77
C ALA A 68 7.16 4.89 4.05
N GLU A 69 6.88 6.12 4.48
CA GLU A 69 5.99 6.41 5.61
C GLU A 69 4.72 7.09 5.12
N VAL A 70 3.55 6.64 5.59
CA VAL A 70 2.25 7.26 5.27
C VAL A 70 2.19 8.65 5.89
N THR A 71 1.86 9.65 5.07
CA THR A 71 1.69 11.04 5.51
C THR A 71 0.22 11.44 5.58
N SER A 72 -0.61 10.93 4.68
CA SER A 72 -2.05 11.18 4.68
C SER A 72 -2.83 10.05 4.05
N VAL A 73 -4.06 9.86 4.54
CA VAL A 73 -5.07 8.97 3.95
C VAL A 73 -6.30 9.80 3.70
N GLN A 74 -6.80 9.78 2.47
CA GLN A 74 -7.99 10.50 2.04
C GLN A 74 -8.97 9.52 1.41
N LEU A 75 -10.26 9.69 1.70
CA LEU A 75 -11.33 8.91 1.08
C LEU A 75 -12.19 9.85 0.25
N GLU A 76 -12.16 9.65 -1.06
CA GLU A 76 -12.97 10.40 -2.03
C GLU A 76 -14.00 9.45 -2.65
N GLY A 77 -15.20 9.42 -2.07
CA GLY A 77 -16.23 8.47 -2.46
C GLY A 77 -15.82 7.03 -2.15
N LEU A 78 -15.57 6.23 -3.20
CA LEU A 78 -15.12 4.84 -3.11
C LEU A 78 -13.63 4.66 -3.41
N VAL A 79 -12.86 5.76 -3.50
CA VAL A 79 -11.42 5.69 -3.75
C VAL A 79 -10.67 6.14 -2.51
N MET A 80 -9.86 5.24 -1.93
CA MET A 80 -8.92 5.59 -0.89
C MET A 80 -7.59 5.98 -1.52
N GLN A 81 -7.13 7.20 -1.27
CA GLN A 81 -5.82 7.69 -1.68
C GLN A 81 -4.89 7.77 -0.47
N VAL A 82 -3.71 7.18 -0.60
CA VAL A 82 -2.68 7.19 0.44
C VAL A 82 -1.44 7.87 -0.10
N GLN A 83 -1.03 8.94 0.57
CA GLN A 83 0.23 9.63 0.28
C GLN A 83 1.32 9.10 1.20
N VAL A 84 2.51 8.96 0.66
CA VAL A 84 3.70 8.53 1.41
C VAL A 84 4.86 9.49 1.20
N THR A 85 5.83 9.46 2.10
CA THR A 85 7.08 10.21 1.97
C THR A 85 8.29 9.36 2.30
N GLY A 86 9.46 9.84 1.90
CA GLY A 86 10.73 9.20 2.18
C GLY A 86 10.89 7.84 1.51
N ALA A 87 10.31 7.64 0.31
CA ALA A 87 10.44 6.40 -0.44
C ALA A 87 11.91 6.10 -0.78
N HIS A 88 12.42 4.97 -0.27
CA HIS A 88 13.79 4.53 -0.51
C HIS A 88 13.87 3.02 -0.69
N LEU A 89 14.86 2.58 -1.47
CA LEU A 89 15.17 1.17 -1.65
C LEU A 89 15.81 0.62 -0.38
N LEU A 90 15.32 -0.53 0.06
CA LEU A 90 15.93 -1.29 1.14
C LEU A 90 17.12 -2.12 0.60
N PRO A 91 18.06 -2.49 1.48
CA PRO A 91 19.09 -3.47 1.18
C PRO A 91 18.47 -4.80 0.68
N PRO A 92 19.09 -5.51 -0.29
CA PRO A 92 18.56 -6.77 -0.82
C PRO A 92 18.37 -7.88 0.22
N ASP A 93 19.15 -7.82 1.29
CA ASP A 93 19.21 -8.74 2.42
C ASP A 93 18.42 -8.23 3.65
N ALA A 94 17.66 -7.15 3.49
CA ALA A 94 16.86 -6.63 4.60
C ALA A 94 15.75 -7.63 4.98
N PHE A 95 15.77 -8.04 6.25
CA PHE A 95 14.74 -8.84 6.88
C PHE A 95 13.91 -7.97 7.81
N TYR A 96 12.60 -8.15 7.78
CA TYR A 96 11.63 -7.47 8.63
C TYR A 96 10.66 -8.51 9.21
N PRO A 97 10.29 -8.40 10.50
CA PRO A 97 9.41 -9.35 11.18
C PRO A 97 7.97 -9.35 10.65
#